data_AF-A0A8T5XT92-F1
#
_entry.id   AF-A0A8T5XT92-F1
#
_cell.length_a   1.000
_cell.length_b   1.000
_cell.length_c   1.000
_cell.angle_alpha   90.00
_cell.angle_beta   90.00
_cell.angle_gamma   90.00
#
_symmetry.space_group_name_H-M   'P 1'
#
loop_
_entity.id
_entity.type
_entity.pdbx_description
1 polymer ?
#
loop_
_entity_poly.entity_id
_entity_poly.type
_entity_poly.pdbx_seq_one_letter_code
_entity_poly.pdbx_strand_id
1 'polypeptide(L)'
;MQITNILFELQTSMANIYANNLKNENPKNLDEVAKLFNNLAEVSIHLLRENPEFRTQFARVHAEFLKYPESRQVIEDSIQAYKKINEV
;
A
#
# COMPACT_ATOMS: atom_id res chain seq x y z
N MET A 1 12.50 -18.41 -9.41
CA MET A 1 12.44 -16.93 -9.32
C MET A 1 11.99 -16.59 -7.91
N GLN A 2 12.88 -16.07 -7.05
CA GLN A 2 12.58 -15.87 -5.63
C GLN A 2 11.83 -14.55 -5.42
N ILE A 3 10.77 -14.58 -4.61
CA ILE A 3 9.88 -13.43 -4.29
C ILE A 3 10.66 -12.18 -3.85
N THR A 4 11.83 -12.39 -3.24
CA THR A 4 12.79 -11.36 -2.84
C THR A 4 13.22 -10.46 -4.00
N ASN A 5 13.37 -11.00 -5.22
CA ASN A 5 13.78 -10.21 -6.39
C ASN A 5 12.66 -9.28 -6.84
N ILE A 6 11.40 -9.72 -6.79
CA ILE A 6 10.25 -8.90 -7.20
C ILE A 6 10.08 -7.72 -6.26
N LEU A 7 10.17 -7.94 -4.94
CA LEU A 7 10.09 -6.86 -3.95
C LEU A 7 11.24 -5.87 -4.07
N PHE A 8 12.46 -6.38 -4.31
CA PHE A 8 13.64 -5.54 -4.49
C PHE A 8 13.57 -4.72 -5.78
N GLU A 9 13.14 -5.32 -6.89
CA GLU A 9 12.89 -4.64 -8.16
C GLU A 9 11.79 -3.60 -8.04
N LEU A 10 10.71 -3.91 -7.31
CA LEU A 10 9.61 -2.97 -7.06
C LEU A 10 10.06 -1.78 -6.21
N GLN A 11 10.79 -2.04 -5.12
CA GLN A 11 11.36 -0.98 -4.27
C GLN A 11 12.35 -0.10 -5.03
N THR A 12 13.23 -0.71 -5.83
CA THR A 12 14.22 0.01 -6.64
C THR A 12 13.54 0.84 -7.73
N SER A 13 12.51 0.29 -8.37
CA SER A 13 11.69 1.00 -9.35
C SER A 13 10.97 2.18 -8.71
N MET A 14 10.33 1.99 -7.56
CA MET A 14 9.67 3.07 -6.81
C MET A 14 10.65 4.15 -6.35
N ALA A 15 11.82 3.78 -5.83
CA ALA A 15 12.84 4.72 -5.39
C ALA A 15 13.40 5.56 -6.55
N ASN A 16 13.65 4.93 -7.70
CA ASN A 16 14.12 5.63 -8.90
C ASN A 16 13.05 6.58 -9.46
N ILE A 17 11.79 6.15 -9.48
CA ILE A 17 10.67 6.99 -9.91
C ILE A 17 10.51 8.19 -8.95
N TYR A 18 10.56 7.96 -7.65
CA TYR A 18 10.43 9.04 -6.65
C TYR A 18 11.60 10.04 -6.73
N ALA A 19 12.83 9.56 -6.89
CA ALA A 19 14.03 10.39 -7.03
C ALA A 19 14.02 11.24 -8.33
N ASN A 20 13.50 10.70 -9.42
CA ASN A 20 13.39 11.42 -10.70
C ASN A 20 12.20 12.41 -10.72
N ASN A 21 11.13 12.12 -9.98
CA ASN A 21 9.90 12.90 -10.02
C ASN A 21 9.90 14.07 -9.02
N LEU A 22 10.50 13.90 -7.83
CA LEU A 22 10.66 15.01 -6.87
C LEU A 22 11.61 16.10 -7.35
N LYS A 23 12.61 15.74 -8.18
CA LYS A 23 13.57 16.72 -8.70
C LYS A 23 12.93 17.77 -9.62
N ASN A 24 11.75 17.48 -10.17
CA ASN A 24 11.16 18.25 -11.25
C ASN A 24 9.72 18.74 -11.01
N GLU A 25 9.10 18.46 -9.84
CA GLU A 25 7.71 18.83 -9.47
C GLU A 25 6.70 18.86 -10.65
N ASN A 26 6.80 17.89 -11.56
CA ASN A 26 6.02 17.93 -12.80
C ASN A 26 4.72 17.14 -12.60
N PRO A 27 3.53 17.74 -12.74
CA PRO A 27 2.25 17.07 -12.49
C PRO A 27 2.07 15.77 -13.28
N LYS A 28 2.62 15.69 -14.50
CA LYS A 28 2.58 14.49 -15.34
C LYS A 28 3.32 13.30 -14.73
N ASN A 29 4.36 13.57 -13.95
CA ASN A 29 5.14 12.55 -13.25
C ASN A 29 4.41 12.01 -12.02
N LEU A 30 3.55 12.83 -11.40
CA LEU A 30 2.68 12.39 -10.31
C LEU A 30 1.55 11.49 -10.83
N ASP A 31 1.01 11.75 -12.02
CA ASP A 31 0.01 10.89 -12.66
C ASP A 31 0.56 9.50 -12.99
N GLU A 32 1.81 9.42 -13.46
CA GLU A 32 2.46 8.13 -13.75
C GLU A 32 2.75 7.33 -12.46
N VAL A 33 3.15 8.02 -11.39
CA VAL A 33 3.29 7.43 -10.05
C VAL A 33 1.95 6.89 -9.55
N ALA A 34 0.88 7.70 -9.65
CA ALA A 34 -0.46 7.30 -9.23
C ALA A 34 -0.95 6.07 -10.01
N LYS A 35 -0.71 6.00 -11.33
CA LYS A 35 -1.04 4.82 -12.15
C LYS A 35 -0.29 3.57 -11.67
N LEU A 36 0.99 3.69 -11.36
CA LEU A 36 1.78 2.57 -10.83
C LEU A 36 1.18 2.04 -9.52
N PHE A 37 0.88 2.94 -8.57
CA PHE A 37 0.28 2.55 -7.29
C PHE A 37 -1.12 1.93 -7.46
N ASN A 38 -1.94 2.47 -8.36
CA ASN A 38 -3.25 1.90 -8.67
C ASN A 38 -3.14 0.48 -9.24
N ASN A 39 -2.23 0.24 -10.19
CA ASN A 39 -2.00 -1.10 -10.75
C ASN A 39 -1.50 -2.08 -9.67
N LEU A 40 -0.62 -1.63 -8.78
CA LEU A 40 -0.14 -2.45 -7.66
C LEU A 40 -1.27 -2.80 -6.68
N ALA A 41 -2.18 -1.84 -6.42
CA ALA A 41 -3.36 -2.07 -5.61
C ALA A 41 -4.29 -3.10 -6.27
N GLU A 42 -4.52 -3.02 -7.58
CA GLU A 42 -5.32 -4.01 -8.31
C GLU A 42 -4.74 -5.43 -8.21
N VAL A 43 -3.42 -5.58 -8.40
CA VAL A 43 -2.73 -6.87 -8.23
C VAL A 43 -2.90 -7.38 -6.81
N SER A 44 -2.72 -6.52 -5.81
CA SER A 44 -2.86 -6.87 -4.39
C SER A 44 -4.29 -7.31 -4.06
N ILE A 45 -5.31 -6.62 -4.61
CA ILE A 45 -6.72 -6.98 -4.46
C ILE A 45 -7.02 -8.33 -5.10
N HIS A 46 -6.49 -8.58 -6.31
CA HIS A 46 -6.65 -9.87 -6.96
C HIS A 46 -6.03 -11.00 -6.13
N LEU A 47 -4.81 -10.80 -5.61
CA LEU A 47 -4.15 -11.77 -4.73
C LEU A 47 -4.94 -11.98 -3.42
N LEU A 48 -5.54 -10.94 -2.84
CA LEU A 48 -6.40 -11.07 -1.67
C LEU A 48 -7.63 -11.95 -1.94
N ARG A 49 -8.20 -11.92 -3.15
CA ARG A 49 -9.36 -12.74 -3.52
C ARG A 49 -8.98 -14.20 -3.74
N GLU A 50 -7.94 -14.43 -4.55
CA GLU A 50 -7.63 -15.76 -5.08
C GLU A 50 -6.64 -16.57 -4.23
N ASN A 51 -5.84 -15.91 -3.38
CA ASN A 51 -4.74 -16.58 -2.66
C ASN A 51 -4.91 -16.55 -1.12
N PRO A 52 -5.34 -17.67 -0.51
CA PRO A 52 -5.48 -17.78 0.96
C PRO A 52 -4.17 -17.59 1.74
N GLU A 53 -3.04 -18.00 1.18
CA GLU A 53 -1.73 -17.83 1.81
C GLU A 53 -1.35 -16.34 1.83
N PHE A 54 -1.59 -15.63 0.74
CA PHE A 54 -1.39 -14.19 0.67
C PHE A 54 -2.24 -13.45 1.71
N ARG A 55 -3.52 -13.82 1.88
CA ARG A 55 -4.38 -13.27 2.94
C ARG A 55 -3.78 -13.48 4.34
N THR A 56 -3.24 -14.67 4.61
CA THR A 56 -2.63 -14.99 5.89
C THR A 56 -1.40 -14.11 6.15
N GLN A 57 -0.51 -13.96 5.17
CA GLN A 57 0.67 -13.11 5.32
C GLN A 57 0.29 -11.63 5.45
N PHE A 58 -0.67 -11.16 4.65
CA PHE A 58 -1.18 -9.79 4.71
C PHE A 58 -1.77 -9.48 6.10
N ALA A 59 -2.59 -10.38 6.65
CA ALA A 59 -3.14 -10.24 8.00
C ALA A 59 -2.04 -10.22 9.07
N ARG A 60 -1.00 -11.03 8.92
CA ARG A 60 0.14 -11.07 9.86
C ARG A 60 0.92 -9.76 9.89
N VAL A 61 1.12 -9.10 8.74
CA VAL A 61 1.73 -7.76 8.68
C VAL A 61 0.89 -6.74 9.44
N HIS A 62 -0.43 -6.74 9.23
CA HIS A 62 -1.33 -5.82 9.94
C HIS A 62 -1.35 -6.12 11.44
N ALA A 63 -1.40 -7.39 11.84
CA ALA A 63 -1.36 -7.78 13.24
C ALA A 63 -0.07 -7.33 13.94
N GLU A 64 1.07 -7.34 13.22
CA GLU A 64 2.32 -6.81 13.74
C GLU A 64 2.28 -5.28 13.88
N PHE A 65 1.78 -4.56 12.86
CA PHE A 65 1.60 -3.11 12.89
C PHE A 65 0.78 -2.65 14.11
N LEU A 66 -0.31 -3.36 14.43
CA LEU A 66 -1.19 -3.05 15.57
C LEU A 66 -0.51 -3.13 16.95
N LYS A 67 0.71 -3.69 17.04
CA LYS A 67 1.46 -3.74 18.30
C LYS A 67 2.22 -2.44 18.61
N TYR A 68 2.33 -1.53 17.65
CA TYR A 68 3.12 -0.32 17.76
C TYR A 68 2.24 0.91 18.04
N PRO A 69 2.73 1.91 18.79
CA PRO A 69 1.93 3.09 19.17
C PRO A 69 1.43 3.90 17.96
N GLU A 70 2.15 3.89 16.84
CA GLU A 70 1.79 4.56 15.58
C GLU A 70 0.46 4.05 15.01
N SER A 71 0.08 2.81 15.34
CA SER A 71 -1.20 2.24 14.90
C SER A 71 -2.42 2.86 15.60
N ARG A 72 -2.24 3.46 16.79
CA ARG A 72 -3.36 3.99 17.59
C ARG A 72 -4.15 5.04 16.81
N GLN A 73 -3.46 6.02 16.22
CA GLN A 73 -4.11 7.07 15.45
C GLN A 73 -4.86 6.50 14.24
N VAL A 74 -4.25 5.56 13.53
CA VAL A 74 -4.87 4.90 12.37
C VAL A 74 -6.15 4.16 12.75
N ILE A 75 -6.15 3.47 13.90
CA ILE A 75 -7.34 2.79 14.42
C ILE A 75 -8.44 3.81 14.79
N GLU A 76 -8.07 4.88 15.50
CA GLU A 76 -9.01 5.92 15.91
C GLU A 76 -9.67 6.59 14.69
N ASP A 77 -8.88 6.98 13.70
CA ASP A 77 -9.37 7.58 12.45
C ASP A 77 -10.31 6.63 11.70
N SER A 78 -9.95 5.34 11.66
CA SER A 78 -10.77 4.29 11.03
C SER A 78 -12.13 4.14 11.72
N ILE A 79 -12.16 4.17 13.05
CA ILE A 79 -13.41 4.11 13.84
C ILE A 79 -14.27 5.34 13.57
N GLN A 80 -13.67 6.53 13.55
CA GLN A 80 -14.42 7.78 13.30
C GLN A 80 -15.00 7.81 11.88
N ALA A 81 -14.24 7.38 10.88
CA ALA A 81 -14.72 7.27 9.51
C ALA A 81 -15.92 6.31 9.41
N TYR A 82 -15.85 5.15 10.08
CA TYR A 82 -16.94 4.19 10.11
C TYR A 82 -18.21 4.76 10.76
N LYS A 83 -18.09 5.46 11.89
CA LYS A 83 -19.23 6.12 12.55
C LYS A 83 -19.90 7.13 11.62
N LYS A 84 -19.11 7.99 10.99
CA LYS A 84 -19.62 9.03 10.08
C LYS A 84 -20.36 8.47 8.87
N ILE A 85 -19.96 7.31 8.36
CA ILE A 85 -20.62 6.64 7.23
C ILE A 85 -21.96 6.00 7.66
N ASN A 86 -22.05 5.50 8.89
CA ASN A 86 -23.24 4.78 9.39
C ASN A 86 -24.16 5.62 10.30
N GLU A 87 -23.89 6.91 10.47
CA GLU A 87 -24.78 7.88 11.11
C GLU A 87 -25.79 8.51 10.12
N VAL A 88 -25.95 7.92 8.92
CA VAL A 88 -26.98 8.27 7.92
C VAL A 88 -28.14 7.28 7.96
#